data_AF-A0A661A0D6-F1
#
_entry.id   AF-A0A661A0D6-F1
#
_cell.length_a   1.000
_cell.length_b   1.000
_cell.length_c   1.000
_cell.angle_alpha   90.00
_cell.angle_beta   90.00
_cell.angle_gamma   90.00
#
_symmetry.space_group_name_H-M   'P 1'
#
loop_
_entity.id
_entity.type
_entity.pdbx_description
1 polymer ?
#
loop_
_entity_poly.entity_id
_entity_poly.type
_entity_poly.pdbx_seq_one_letter_code
_entity_poly.pdbx_strand_id
1 'polypeptide(L)'
;LARWFHNANLAMRDLRARTDGATGPRVWPHHFDMGMLISLDPDHDAESGRSIGIGMTPGDASLPAPYWYVNPWPAPKVELPAARIGQWHREGWTGLVLDAKTLLEAGDAQEELCRSFLDESVAICRGLLGA
;
A
#
# COMPACT_ATOMS: atom_id res chain seq x y z
N LEU A 1 0.26 -12.47 14.14
CA LEU A 1 0.71 -12.43 12.72
C LEU A 1 -0.30 -13.03 11.75
N ALA A 2 -0.79 -14.27 11.93
CA ALA A 2 -1.74 -14.89 10.98
C ALA A 2 -2.97 -14.02 10.61
N ARG A 3 -3.59 -13.34 11.61
CA ARG A 3 -4.70 -12.40 11.37
C ARG A 3 -4.34 -11.24 10.45
N TRP A 4 -3.12 -10.72 10.53
CA TRP A 4 -2.65 -9.64 9.66
C TRP A 4 -2.59 -10.09 8.20
N PHE A 5 -1.95 -11.23 7.92
CA PHE A 5 -1.87 -11.79 6.57
C PHE A 5 -3.25 -12.21 6.03
N HIS A 6 -4.11 -12.76 6.88
CA HIS A 6 -5.48 -13.10 6.49
C HIS A 6 -6.27 -11.86 6.07
N ASN A 7 -6.26 -10.82 6.91
CA ASN A 7 -6.96 -9.56 6.63
C ASN A 7 -6.36 -8.85 5.41
N ALA A 8 -5.03 -8.88 5.27
CA ALA A 8 -4.34 -8.35 4.10
C ALA A 8 -4.80 -9.01 2.80
N ASN A 9 -4.90 -10.33 2.80
CA ASN A 9 -5.37 -11.08 1.64
C ASN A 9 -6.82 -10.71 1.27
N LEU A 10 -7.71 -10.54 2.25
CA LEU A 10 -9.09 -10.15 1.99
C LEU A 10 -9.18 -8.74 1.39
N ALA A 11 -8.58 -7.74 2.06
CA ALA A 11 -8.65 -6.35 1.61
C ALA A 11 -8.00 -6.16 0.22
N MET A 12 -6.87 -6.82 -0.04
CA MET A 12 -6.19 -6.76 -1.34
C MET A 12 -6.98 -7.45 -2.45
N ARG A 13 -7.65 -8.57 -2.18
CA ARG A 13 -8.53 -9.23 -3.16
C ARG A 13 -9.72 -8.37 -3.51
N ASP A 14 -10.30 -7.69 -2.52
CA ASP A 14 -11.42 -6.78 -2.75
C ASP A 14 -10.99 -5.54 -3.54
N LEU A 15 -9.81 -4.99 -3.26
CA LEU A 15 -9.24 -3.89 -4.03
C LEU A 15 -8.95 -4.31 -5.47
N ARG A 16 -8.34 -5.48 -5.67
CA ARG A 16 -8.10 -6.06 -6.99
C ARG A 16 -9.38 -6.22 -7.79
N ALA A 17 -10.47 -6.69 -7.17
CA ALA A 17 -11.74 -6.93 -7.87
C ALA A 17 -12.35 -5.67 -8.50
N ARG A 18 -11.93 -4.48 -8.06
CA ARG A 18 -12.40 -3.17 -8.52
C ARG A 18 -11.31 -2.29 -9.14
N THR A 19 -10.13 -2.85 -9.40
CA THR A 19 -8.97 -2.07 -9.88
C THR A 19 -8.31 -2.74 -11.07
N ASP A 20 -8.44 -2.13 -12.24
CA ASP A 20 -7.74 -2.57 -13.45
C ASP A 20 -6.22 -2.49 -13.28
N GLY A 21 -5.50 -3.45 -13.87
CA GLY A 21 -4.03 -3.54 -13.75
C GLY A 21 -3.53 -4.13 -12.42
N ALA A 22 -4.42 -4.48 -11.49
CA ALA A 22 -4.05 -5.02 -10.18
C ALA A 22 -3.70 -6.52 -10.21
N THR A 23 -2.53 -6.88 -9.65
CA THR A 23 -2.14 -8.27 -9.45
C THR A 23 -2.85 -8.89 -8.24
N GLY A 24 -2.86 -10.23 -8.16
CA GLY A 24 -3.25 -10.92 -6.93
C GLY A 24 -2.24 -10.68 -5.79
N PRO A 25 -2.67 -10.73 -4.51
CA PRO A 25 -1.77 -10.67 -3.38
C PRO A 25 -0.83 -11.87 -3.36
N ARG A 26 0.45 -11.63 -3.05
CA ARG A 26 1.51 -12.64 -2.89
C ARG A 26 2.34 -12.32 -1.65
N VAL A 27 3.00 -13.32 -1.08
CA VAL A 27 4.02 -13.10 -0.04
C VAL A 27 5.37 -12.94 -0.73
N TRP A 28 6.03 -11.80 -0.52
CA TRP A 28 7.32 -11.50 -1.14
C TRP A 28 8.46 -11.95 -0.21
N PRO A 29 9.41 -12.78 -0.69
CA PRO A 29 10.41 -13.40 0.19
C PRO A 29 11.37 -12.43 0.88
N HIS A 30 11.61 -11.25 0.31
CA HIS A 30 12.69 -10.35 0.76
C HIS A 30 12.37 -9.63 2.07
N HIS A 31 11.11 -9.20 2.27
CA HIS A 31 10.62 -8.58 3.51
C HIS A 31 9.49 -9.36 4.17
N PHE A 32 9.10 -10.49 3.59
CA PHE A 32 7.99 -11.33 4.04
C PHE A 32 6.66 -10.57 4.15
N ASP A 33 6.49 -9.54 3.33
CA ASP A 33 5.28 -8.76 3.22
C ASP A 33 4.26 -9.46 2.31
N MET A 34 2.98 -9.31 2.65
CA MET A 34 1.94 -9.58 1.68
C MET A 34 1.79 -8.34 0.82
N GLY A 35 1.94 -8.49 -0.50
CA GLY A 35 1.92 -7.35 -1.42
C GLY A 35 1.26 -7.64 -2.75
N MET A 36 0.85 -6.57 -3.43
CA MET A 36 0.32 -6.56 -4.79
C MET A 36 0.78 -5.29 -5.52
N LEU A 37 0.68 -5.30 -6.85
CA LEU A 37 0.98 -4.15 -7.69
C LEU A 37 -0.27 -3.75 -8.48
N ILE A 38 -0.46 -2.45 -8.69
CA ILE A 38 -1.31 -1.92 -9.77
C ILE A 38 -0.37 -1.42 -10.87
N SER A 39 -0.38 -2.07 -12.04
CA SER A 39 0.34 -1.57 -13.21
C SER A 39 -0.46 -0.44 -13.88
N LEU A 40 0.20 0.68 -14.15
CA LEU A 40 -0.39 1.82 -14.87
C LEU A 40 0.04 1.87 -16.34
N ASP A 41 1.12 1.16 -16.68
CA ASP A 41 1.67 1.07 -18.03
C ASP A 41 1.69 -0.41 -18.46
N PRO A 42 0.56 -0.98 -18.92
CA PRO A 42 0.42 -2.43 -19.13
C PRO A 42 1.32 -2.97 -20.25
N ASP A 43 1.78 -2.11 -21.16
CA ASP A 43 2.67 -2.45 -22.26
C ASP A 43 4.16 -2.38 -21.88
N HIS A 44 4.48 -1.96 -20.64
CA HIS A 44 5.84 -1.89 -20.12
C HIS A 44 6.11 -3.04 -19.14
N ASP A 45 7.38 -3.44 -19.02
CA ASP A 45 7.76 -4.38 -17.96
C ASP A 45 7.61 -3.73 -16.57
N ALA A 46 7.59 -4.57 -15.53
CA ALA A 46 7.37 -4.11 -14.16
C ALA A 46 8.48 -3.19 -13.62
N GLU A 47 9.65 -3.17 -14.25
CA GLU A 47 10.79 -2.36 -13.81
C GLU A 47 10.79 -0.97 -14.46
N SER A 48 10.29 -0.87 -15.70
CA SER A 48 10.25 0.35 -16.51
C SER A 48 8.90 1.08 -16.48
N GLY A 49 7.80 0.35 -16.25
CA GLY A 49 6.45 0.91 -16.17
C GLY A 49 6.13 1.57 -14.82
N ARG A 50 5.27 2.59 -14.84
CA ARG A 50 4.71 3.17 -13.62
C ARG A 50 3.81 2.14 -12.93
N SER A 51 3.91 2.08 -11.61
CA SER A 51 3.08 1.19 -10.81
C SER A 51 2.81 1.76 -9.43
N ILE A 52 1.84 1.17 -8.74
CA ILE A 52 1.55 1.44 -7.34
C ILE A 52 1.73 0.13 -6.59
N GLY A 53 2.70 0.11 -5.68
CA GLY A 53 2.88 -0.99 -4.74
C GLY A 53 1.94 -0.83 -3.55
N ILE A 54 1.36 -1.94 -3.13
CA ILE A 54 0.47 -2.01 -1.96
C ILE A 54 0.91 -3.20 -1.14
N GLY A 55 1.10 -3.03 0.16
CA GLY A 55 1.55 -4.11 1.01
C GLY A 55 1.14 -3.98 2.48
N MET A 56 1.28 -5.10 3.17
CA MET A 56 1.22 -5.22 4.61
C MET A 56 2.43 -6.03 5.05
N THR A 57 3.26 -5.44 5.91
CA THR A 57 4.46 -6.08 6.46
C THR A 57 4.27 -6.38 7.94
N PRO A 58 4.84 -7.49 8.47
CA PRO A 58 4.89 -7.74 9.92
C PRO A 58 5.73 -6.71 10.69
N GLY A 59 6.46 -5.84 9.98
CA GLY A 59 7.41 -4.87 10.51
C GLY A 59 8.79 -5.08 9.91
N ASP A 60 9.64 -4.06 9.98
CA ASP A 60 11.02 -4.08 9.50
C ASP A 60 11.93 -3.20 10.38
N ALA A 61 13.16 -2.94 9.91
CA ALA A 61 14.14 -2.15 10.63
C ALA A 61 13.75 -0.66 10.80
N SER A 62 12.92 -0.12 9.90
CA SER A 62 12.43 1.26 9.95
C SER A 62 11.22 1.40 10.86
N LEU A 63 10.28 0.46 10.77
CA LEU A 63 9.04 0.41 11.54
C LEU A 63 8.85 -1.01 12.09
N PRO A 64 9.19 -1.27 13.37
CA PRO A 64 9.25 -2.64 13.91
C PRO A 64 7.87 -3.27 14.18
N ALA A 65 6.80 -2.47 14.20
CA ALA A 65 5.43 -2.96 14.33
C ALA A 65 4.82 -3.21 12.94
N PRO A 66 3.78 -4.06 12.80
CA PRO A 66 3.10 -4.23 11.54
C PRO A 66 2.57 -2.91 10.99
N TYR A 67 2.56 -2.77 9.67
CA TYR A 67 1.97 -1.61 9.02
C TYR A 67 1.53 -1.93 7.59
N TRP A 68 0.60 -1.13 7.10
CA TRP A 68 0.20 -1.11 5.70
C TRP A 68 0.94 -0.01 4.97
N TYR A 69 1.26 -0.24 3.71
CA TYR A 69 1.88 0.76 2.86
C TYR A 69 1.27 0.79 1.46
N VAL A 70 1.32 1.98 0.86
CA VAL A 70 1.03 2.20 -0.57
C VAL A 70 2.10 3.15 -1.12
N ASN A 71 2.84 2.71 -2.13
CA ASN A 71 3.95 3.48 -2.69
C ASN A 71 3.85 3.66 -4.22
N PRO A 72 4.00 4.88 -4.74
CA PRO A 72 4.13 5.12 -6.17
C PRO A 72 5.52 4.72 -6.69
N TRP A 73 5.57 4.12 -7.87
CA TRP A 73 6.78 3.91 -8.65
C TRP A 73 6.63 4.57 -10.04
N PRO A 74 7.61 5.38 -10.48
CA PRO A 74 8.80 5.82 -9.75
C PRO A 74 8.44 6.74 -8.57
N ALA A 75 9.37 6.87 -7.62
CA ALA A 75 9.19 7.79 -6.49
C ALA A 75 8.99 9.24 -6.98
N PRO A 76 7.93 9.94 -6.57
CA PRO A 76 7.64 11.31 -6.98
C PRO A 76 8.75 12.26 -6.54
N LYS A 77 9.07 13.22 -7.43
CA LYS A 77 10.05 14.30 -7.16
C LYS A 77 9.37 15.65 -6.92
N VAL A 78 8.10 15.63 -6.56
CA VAL A 78 7.24 16.80 -6.31
C VAL A 78 6.91 16.91 -4.84
N GLU A 79 6.28 18.02 -4.44
CA GLU A 79 5.68 18.13 -3.13
C GLU A 79 4.58 17.07 -2.96
N LEU A 80 4.64 16.34 -1.85
CA LEU A 80 3.71 15.24 -1.59
C LEU A 80 2.40 15.81 -1.01
N PRO A 81 1.24 15.47 -1.60
CA PRO A 81 -0.04 15.96 -1.10
C PRO A 81 -0.32 15.42 0.30
N ALA A 82 -1.09 16.16 1.09
CA ALA A 82 -1.55 15.70 2.39
C ALA A 82 -2.45 14.45 2.23
N ALA A 83 -2.30 13.48 3.12
CA ALA A 83 -3.22 12.37 3.28
C ALA A 83 -4.08 12.58 4.52
N ARG A 84 -5.37 12.24 4.44
CA ARG A 84 -6.27 12.29 5.61
C ARG A 84 -6.04 11.09 6.52
N ILE A 85 -5.70 9.94 5.92
CA ILE A 85 -5.44 8.69 6.62
C ILE A 85 -3.99 8.26 6.38
N GLY A 86 -3.29 7.92 7.47
CA GLY A 86 -1.89 7.52 7.43
C GLY A 86 -0.94 8.71 7.27
N GLN A 87 0.34 8.41 7.04
CA GLN A 87 1.41 9.40 6.96
C GLN A 87 2.43 9.01 5.87
N TRP A 88 3.08 10.00 5.28
CA TRP A 88 4.17 9.76 4.34
C TRP A 88 5.42 9.24 5.06
N HIS A 89 5.93 8.10 4.61
CA HIS A 89 7.28 7.61 4.85
C HIS A 89 8.21 8.08 3.72
N ARG A 90 9.44 8.46 4.07
CA ARG A 90 10.41 9.08 3.13
C ARG A 90 11.84 8.56 3.28
N GLU A 91 12.11 7.65 4.20
CA GLU A 91 13.48 7.20 4.51
C GLU A 91 13.81 5.90 3.75
N GLY A 92 14.59 5.99 2.68
CA GLY A 92 14.95 4.85 1.83
C GLY A 92 13.89 4.47 0.79
N TRP A 93 12.61 4.75 1.05
CA TRP A 93 11.53 4.67 0.07
C TRP A 93 10.47 5.75 0.33
N THR A 94 9.60 6.00 -0.65
CA THR A 94 8.52 7.00 -0.54
C THR A 94 7.18 6.32 -0.69
N GLY A 95 6.31 6.46 0.31
CA GLY A 95 4.95 5.93 0.27
C GLY A 95 4.14 6.31 1.50
N LEU A 96 2.84 6.05 1.45
CA LEU A 96 1.91 6.26 2.55
C LEU A 96 1.91 5.05 3.47
N VAL A 97 1.86 5.28 4.77
CA VAL A 97 1.88 4.26 5.82
C VAL A 97 0.68 4.42 6.75
N LEU A 98 0.02 3.31 7.04
CA LEU A 98 -0.93 3.17 8.15
C LEU A 98 -0.34 2.19 9.16
N ASP A 99 0.12 2.71 10.30
CA ASP A 99 0.77 1.92 11.34
C ASP A 99 -0.24 1.09 12.17
N ALA A 100 0.24 0.00 12.76
CA ALA A 100 -0.60 -0.88 13.56
C ALA A 100 -1.25 -0.19 14.77
N LYS A 101 -0.61 0.80 15.40
CA LYS A 101 -1.20 1.46 16.57
C LYS A 101 -2.45 2.22 16.15
N THR A 102 -2.36 3.05 15.11
CA THR A 102 -3.49 3.80 14.56
C THR A 102 -4.62 2.85 14.13
N LEU A 103 -4.29 1.76 13.46
CA LEU A 103 -5.29 0.77 13.06
C LEU A 103 -5.95 0.12 14.29
N LEU A 104 -5.17 -0.33 15.28
CA LEU A 104 -5.69 -1.02 16.45
C LEU A 104 -6.58 -0.12 17.32
N GLU A 105 -6.23 1.16 17.47
CA GLU A 105 -7.02 2.17 18.20
C GLU A 105 -8.40 2.42 17.57
N ALA A 106 -8.59 2.12 16.28
CA ALA A 106 -9.89 2.25 15.61
C ALA A 106 -10.93 1.19 16.06
N GLY A 107 -10.52 0.16 16.81
CA GLY A 107 -11.42 -0.87 17.33
C GLY A 107 -12.26 -1.54 16.23
N ASP A 108 -13.58 -1.48 16.34
CA ASP A 108 -14.50 -2.08 15.36
C ASP A 108 -14.44 -1.41 13.98
N ALA A 109 -13.92 -0.18 13.89
CA ALA A 109 -13.73 0.55 12.64
C ALA A 109 -12.42 0.19 11.90
N GLN A 110 -11.66 -0.79 12.40
CA GLN A 110 -10.40 -1.24 11.79
C GLN A 110 -10.51 -1.54 10.29
N GLU A 111 -11.52 -2.31 9.89
CA GLU A 111 -11.71 -2.69 8.50
C GLU A 111 -11.98 -1.47 7.61
N GLU A 112 -12.92 -0.61 8.03
CA GLU A 112 -13.29 0.60 7.31
C GLU A 112 -12.10 1.55 7.17
N LEU A 113 -11.34 1.76 8.25
CA LEU A 113 -10.14 2.61 8.25
C LEU A 113 -9.08 2.07 7.28
N CYS A 114 -8.82 0.76 7.32
CA CYS A 114 -7.86 0.12 6.44
C CYS A 114 -8.26 0.26 4.96
N ARG A 115 -9.52 0.02 4.62
CA ARG A 115 -10.01 0.12 3.25
C ARG A 115 -9.99 1.57 2.75
N SER A 116 -10.40 2.51 3.59
CA SER A 116 -10.35 3.94 3.30
C SER A 116 -8.93 4.44 3.09
N PHE A 117 -7.97 3.95 3.89
CA PHE A 117 -6.55 4.22 3.70
C PHE A 117 -6.06 3.73 2.33
N LEU A 118 -6.40 2.49 1.94
CA LEU A 118 -5.99 1.94 0.65
C LEU A 118 -6.58 2.73 -0.51
N ASP A 119 -7.87 3.05 -0.45
CA ASP A 119 -8.56 3.78 -1.52
C ASP A 119 -8.02 5.22 -1.64
N GLU A 120 -7.84 5.94 -0.54
CA GLU A 120 -7.24 7.29 -0.54
C GLU A 120 -5.80 7.27 -1.05
N SER A 121 -4.98 6.33 -0.55
CA SER A 121 -3.57 6.27 -0.91
C SER A 121 -3.35 5.91 -2.37
N VAL A 122 -4.15 4.99 -2.91
CA VAL A 122 -4.13 4.66 -4.34
C VAL A 122 -4.54 5.87 -5.18
N ALA A 123 -5.58 6.61 -4.78
CA ALA A 123 -6.00 7.82 -5.48
C ALA A 123 -4.90 8.90 -5.47
N ILE A 124 -4.24 9.11 -4.34
CA ILE A 124 -3.09 10.01 -4.22
C ILE A 124 -1.95 9.56 -5.15
N CYS A 125 -1.60 8.28 -5.14
CA CYS A 125 -0.51 7.74 -5.98
C CYS A 125 -0.83 7.86 -7.48
N ARG A 126 -2.08 7.63 -7.89
CA ARG A 126 -2.52 7.86 -9.28
C ARG A 126 -2.35 9.32 -9.70
N GLY A 127 -2.79 10.25 -8.85
CA GLY A 127 -2.60 11.68 -9.10
C GLY A 127 -1.13 12.09 -9.23
N LEU A 128 -0.25 11.55 -8.38
CA LEU A 128 1.20 11.78 -8.45
C LEU A 128 1.85 11.19 -9.70
N LEU A 129 1.32 10.08 -10.20
CA LEU A 129 1.84 9.40 -11.39
C LEU A 129 1.17 9.89 -12.68
N GLY A 130 0.16 10.77 -12.61
CA GLY A 130 -0.57 11.29 -13.75
C GLY A 130 -1.45 10.24 -14.44
N ALA A 131 -2.14 9.42 -13.65
CA ALA A 131 -3.04 8.34 -14.09
C ALA A 131 -4.43 8.44 -13.45
#